data_AF-A0A1F9I272-F1
#
_entry.id   AF-A0A1F9I272-F1
#
_cell.length_a   1.000
_cell.length_b   1.000
_cell.length_c   1.000
_cell.angle_alpha   90.00
_cell.angle_beta   90.00
_cell.angle_gamma   90.00
#
_symmetry.space_group_name_H-M   'P 1'
#
loop_
_entity.id
_entity.type
_entity.pdbx_description
1 polymer ?
#
loop_
_entity_poly.entity_id
_entity_poly.type
_entity_poly.pdbx_seq_one_letter_code
_entity_poly.pdbx_strand_id
1 'polypeptide(L)' 'MAKKAKLKRKSFFVDEARFRRAKRALGVRTDAEVIRLSVERVAEMKQFWKFMKKSRGALKSGGLERP' A
#
# COMPACT_ATOMS: atom_id res chain seq x y z
N MET A 1 -4.49 0.54 17.90
CA MET A 1 -5.01 1.55 16.92
C MET A 1 -3.97 2.65 16.79
N ALA A 2 -3.46 2.93 15.59
CA ALA A 2 -2.48 4.00 15.39
C ALA A 2 -3.10 5.36 15.79
N LYS A 3 -2.32 6.15 16.56
CA LYS A 3 -2.71 7.50 17.01
C LYS A 3 -3.23 8.31 15.82
N LYS A 4 -4.43 8.89 15.89
CA LYS A 4 -4.99 9.76 14.83
C LYS A 4 -3.99 10.88 14.55
N ALA A 5 -3.24 10.77 13.46
CA ALA A 5 -2.29 11.78 13.04
C ALA A 5 -3.04 13.04 12.60
N LYS A 6 -2.48 14.23 12.88
CA LYS A 6 -3.06 15.50 12.45
C LYS A 6 -2.99 15.59 10.92
N LEU A 7 -4.13 15.40 10.26
CA LEU A 7 -4.23 15.47 8.81
C LEU A 7 -4.02 16.92 8.34
N LYS A 8 -3.24 17.09 7.26
CA LYS A 8 -3.08 18.36 6.57
C LYS A 8 -3.69 18.25 5.18
N ARG A 9 -4.45 19.27 4.77
CA ARG A 9 -4.96 19.38 3.40
C ARG A 9 -3.80 19.63 2.45
N LYS A 10 -3.75 18.87 1.35
CA LYS A 10 -2.82 19.05 0.24
C LYS A 10 -3.58 18.95 -1.08
N SER A 11 -3.13 19.67 -2.09
CA SER A 11 -3.65 19.63 -3.46
C SER A 11 -2.51 19.29 -4.41
N PHE A 12 -2.78 18.45 -5.40
CA PHE A 12 -1.82 17.98 -6.39
C PHE A 12 -2.56 17.63 -7.67
N PHE A 13 -1.87 17.67 -8.80
CA PHE A 13 -2.40 17.21 -10.08
C PHE A 13 -2.27 15.70 -10.21
N VAL A 14 -3.26 15.06 -10.83
CA VAL A 14 -3.27 13.61 -11.07
C VAL A 14 -3.69 13.28 -12.49
N ASP A 15 -3.20 12.15 -12.99
CA ASP A 15 -3.83 11.44 -14.10
C ASP A 15 -5.10 10.73 -13.59
N GLU A 16 -6.27 11.23 -13.99
CA GLU A 16 -7.56 10.71 -13.54
C GLU A 16 -7.81 9.24 -13.94
N ALA A 17 -7.27 8.80 -15.08
CA ALA A 17 -7.46 7.43 -15.54
C ALA A 17 -6.70 6.45 -14.64
N ARG A 18 -5.44 6.77 -14.32
CA ARG A 18 -4.64 6.00 -13.35
C ARG A 18 -5.26 6.05 -11.97
N PHE A 19 -5.76 7.21 -11.56
CA PHE A 19 -6.36 7.41 -10.24
C PHE A 19 -7.64 6.57 -10.06
N ARG A 20 -8.52 6.54 -11.06
CA ARG A 20 -9.71 5.68 -11.06
C ARG A 20 -9.38 4.19 -11.01
N ARG A 21 -8.33 3.74 -11.71
CA ARG A 21 -7.86 2.36 -11.64
C ARG A 21 -7.35 2.02 -10.23
N ALA A 22 -6.56 2.90 -9.62
CA ALA A 22 -6.09 2.72 -8.24
C ALA A 22 -7.26 2.65 -7.25
N LYS A 23 -8.26 3.53 -7.40
CA LYS A 23 -9.49 3.51 -6.58
C LYS A 23 -10.23 2.18 -6.63
N ARG A 24 -10.41 1.62 -7.84
CA ARG A 24 -11.02 0.30 -8.04
C ARG A 24 -10.17 -0.82 -7.42
N ALA A 25 -8.86 -0.81 -7.65
CA ALA A 25 -7.94 -1.82 -7.12
C ALA A 25 -7.83 -1.80 -5.59
N LEU A 26 -8.05 -0.63 -4.98
CA LEU A 26 -8.07 -0.44 -3.53
C LEU A 26 -9.46 -0.70 -2.92
N GLY A 27 -10.53 -0.73 -3.71
CA GLY A 27 -11.89 -0.94 -3.23
C GLY A 27 -12.43 0.21 -2.36
N VAL A 28 -11.89 1.43 -2.51
CA VAL A 28 -12.23 2.57 -1.65
C VAL A 28 -13.19 3.55 -2.30
N ARG A 29 -13.90 4.31 -1.46
CA ARG A 29 -14.96 5.21 -1.88
C ARG A 29 -14.47 6.63 -2.15
N THR A 30 -13.44 7.07 -1.43
CA THR A 30 -12.95 8.44 -1.53
C THR A 30 -11.55 8.53 -2.12
N ASP A 31 -11.26 9.66 -2.75
CA ASP A 31 -9.95 9.91 -3.37
C ASP A 31 -8.86 10.12 -2.30
N ALA A 32 -9.24 10.64 -1.13
CA ALA A 32 -8.33 10.75 0.01
C ALA A 32 -7.88 9.36 0.51
N GLU A 33 -8.77 8.37 0.52
CA GLU A 33 -8.42 7.00 0.89
C GLU A 33 -7.47 6.35 -0.12
N VAL A 34 -7.63 6.64 -1.41
CA VAL A 34 -6.69 6.18 -2.45
C VAL A 34 -5.28 6.62 -2.11
N ILE A 35 -5.09 7.91 -1.84
CA ILE A 35 -3.78 8.45 -1.48
C ILE A 35 -3.25 7.87 -0.19
N ARG A 36 -4.08 7.80 0.87
CA ARG A 36 -3.65 7.29 2.17
C ARG A 36 -3.15 5.84 2.06
N LEU A 37 -3.96 4.97 1.47
CA LEU A 37 -3.61 3.55 1.32
C LEU A 37 -2.45 3.34 0.37
N SER A 38 -2.33 4.14 -0.70
CA SER A 38 -1.17 4.06 -1.60
C SER A 38 0.14 4.39 -0.86
N VAL A 39 0.14 5.41 0.00
CA VAL A 39 1.33 5.77 0.80
C VAL A 39 1.65 4.70 1.85
N GLU A 40 0.64 4.17 2.55
CA GLU A 40 0.80 3.07 3.50
C GLU A 40 1.37 1.81 2.83
N ARG A 41 0.81 1.42 1.66
CA ARG A 41 1.30 0.28 0.88
C ARG A 41 2.75 0.42 0.45
N VAL A 42 3.25 1.62 0.13
CA VAL A 42 4.68 1.80 -0.21
C VAL A 42 5.57 1.53 1.01
N ALA A 43 5.14 1.96 2.21
CA ALA A 43 5.87 1.69 3.44
C ALA A 43 5.88 0.19 3.78
N GLU A 44 4.73 -0.48 3.68
CA GLU A 44 4.59 -1.93 3.86
C GLU A 44 5.42 -2.70 2.83
N MET A 45 5.33 -2.31 1.55
CA MET A 45 6.05 -2.95 0.45
C MET A 45 7.57 -2.87 0.68
N LYS A 46 8.10 -1.75 1.20
CA LYS A 46 9.52 -1.63 1.55
C LYS A 46 9.92 -2.62 2.65
N GLN A 47 9.06 -2.82 3.65
CA GLN A 47 9.28 -3.81 4.70
C GLN A 47 9.17 -5.24 4.16
N PHE A 48 8.19 -5.51 3.29
CA PHE A 48 8.00 -6.79 2.62
C PHE A 48 9.19 -7.15 1.72
N TRP A 49 9.68 -6.22 0.90
CA TRP A 49 10.89 -6.44 0.09
C TRP A 49 12.13 -6.66 0.95
N LYS A 50 12.26 -5.95 2.09
CA LYS A 50 13.34 -6.19 3.05
C LYS A 50 13.26 -7.59 3.65
N PHE A 51 12.06 -8.06 3.98
CA PHE A 51 11.80 -9.43 4.42
C PHE A 51 12.14 -10.43 3.31
N MET A 52 11.59 -10.28 2.11
CA MET A 52 11.84 -11.15 0.95
C MET A 52 13.33 -11.24 0.61
N LYS A 53 14.07 -10.11 0.66
CA LYS A 53 15.52 -10.08 0.46
C LYS A 53 16.27 -10.88 1.53
N LYS A 54 15.83 -10.82 2.79
CA LYS A 54 16.39 -11.61 3.91
C LYS A 54 16.04 -13.10 3.80
N SER A 55 14.86 -13.41 3.28
CA SER A 55 14.30 -14.78 3.17
C SER A 55 14.65 -15.48 1.86
N ARG A 56 15.37 -14.82 0.94
CA ARG A 56 15.65 -15.26 -0.44
C ARG A 56 16.45 -16.57 -0.58
N GLY A 57 16.83 -17.21 0.53
CA GLY A 57 17.41 -18.56 0.57
C GLY A 57 16.76 -19.52 1.58
N ALA A 58 15.73 -19.08 2.32
CA ALA A 58 15.09 -19.88 3.37
C ALA A 58 13.67 -20.37 2.98
N LEU A 59 13.06 -19.76 1.95
CA LEU A 59 11.75 -20.17 1.47
C LEU A 59 11.92 -21.37 0.52
N LYS A 60 11.79 -22.59 1.07
CA LYS A 60 11.55 -23.79 0.26
C LYS A 60 10.25 -23.58 -0.52
N SER A 61 10.27 -23.93 -1.81
CA SER A 61 9.12 -23.89 -2.70
C SER A 61 7.95 -24.68 -2.11
N GLY A 62 6.94 -23.99 -1.59
CA GLY A 62 5.72 -24.61 -1.04
C GLY A 62 5.18 -23.99 0.26
N GLY A 63 5.96 -23.15 0.96
CA GLY A 63 5.56 -22.57 2.25
C GLY A 63 4.87 -21.20 2.16
N LEU A 64 3.71 -21.10 1.52
CA LEU A 64 2.79 -19.97 1.71
C LEU A 64 1.48 -20.52 2.25
N GLU A 65 1.47 -20.85 3.53
CA GLU A 65 0.23 -21.03 4.28
C GLU A 65 -0.42 -19.65 4.40
N ARG A 66 -1.62 -19.52 3.83
CA ARG A 66 -2.39 -18.27 3.84
C ARG A 66 -2.83 -18.00 5.29
N PRO A 67 -2.74 -16.75 5.79
CA PRO A 67 -3.57 -16.36 6.92
C PRO A 67 -5.06 -16.36 6.56
#